data_AF-A0A2E2UAH9-F1
#
_entry.id   AF-A0A2E2UAH9-F1
#
_cell.length_a   1.000
_cell.length_b   1.000
_cell.length_c   1.000
_cell.angle_alpha   90.00
_cell.angle_beta   90.00
_cell.angle_gamma   90.00
#
_symmetry.space_group_name_H-M   'P 1'
#
loop_
_entity.id
_entity.type
_entity.pdbx_description
1 polymer ?
#
loop_
_entity_poly.entity_id
_entity_poly.type
_entity_poly.pdbx_seq_one_letter_code
_entity_poly.pdbx_strand_id
1 'polypeptide(L)'
;MQKKLIGLISCLISLGALANFPDIDKALYHPLKDIKDISFEIEAPELTELVNAKLLLKTNPNNIWTVYKYEDQENIDFSSLQNVSEKVIKIIERGYLSKASFAWLDSVKNYLKDFQFIKRDGEIYYFEDKEGKTGIEELRLSFSRGQLEVEMDLIDQLEKHRYSYDRKPWSDSKLVLTTVVSQIKKAFQVTEARTKIKYKKVSKGLWLPEKIDVVTTQKSEAKTVGKVERSLSETYLFKNYKIDKKIAFEWFNSHNN
;
A
#
# COMPACT_ATOMS: atom_id res chain seq x y z
N MET A 1 -9.55 -9.67 7.62
CA MET A 1 -8.78 -8.41 7.54
C MET A 1 -8.68 -8.05 6.06
N GLN A 2 -9.30 -6.96 5.58
CA GLN A 2 -9.16 -6.55 4.18
C GLN A 2 -7.69 -6.22 3.93
N LYS A 3 -7.00 -7.04 3.13
CA LYS A 3 -5.62 -6.78 2.71
C LYS A 3 -5.63 -5.48 1.91
N LYS A 4 -4.90 -4.47 2.37
CA LYS A 4 -4.75 -3.21 1.63
C LYS A 4 -3.87 -3.51 0.42
N LEU A 5 -4.36 -3.28 -0.80
CA LEU A 5 -3.59 -3.42 -2.05
C LEU A 5 -2.35 -2.50 -2.11
N ILE A 6 -2.25 -1.56 -1.17
CA ILE A 6 -1.17 -0.58 -1.04
C ILE A 6 0.08 -1.22 -0.38
N GLY A 7 -0.09 -2.38 0.26
CA GLY A 7 0.96 -3.26 0.80
C GLY A 7 0.43 -4.71 1.02
N LEU A 8 0.88 -5.62 0.16
CA LEU A 8 0.78 -7.10 0.11
C LEU A 8 1.62 -7.97 1.12
N ILE A 9 1.12 -8.14 2.35
CA ILE A 9 1.74 -8.81 3.53
C ILE A 9 1.77 -10.37 3.46
N SER A 10 2.79 -10.99 4.09
CA SER A 10 3.19 -12.41 4.12
C SER A 10 2.27 -13.47 4.79
N CYS A 11 2.71 -14.72 4.59
CA CYS A 11 2.45 -16.01 5.26
C CYS A 11 1.40 -17.01 4.72
N LEU A 12 1.96 -18.21 4.47
CA LEU A 12 1.48 -19.57 4.15
C LEU A 12 0.95 -19.90 2.75
N ILE A 13 1.60 -20.92 2.18
CA ILE A 13 1.57 -21.39 0.79
C ILE A 13 0.56 -22.53 0.65
N SER A 14 -0.38 -22.42 -0.29
CA SER A 14 -0.89 -23.60 -0.99
C SER A 14 -0.18 -23.71 -2.34
N LEU A 15 0.53 -24.82 -2.56
CA LEU A 15 1.46 -25.05 -3.68
C LEU A 15 0.84 -24.94 -5.08
N GLY A 16 -0.49 -24.95 -5.21
CA GLY A 16 -1.18 -24.98 -6.52
C GLY A 16 -1.13 -23.67 -7.33
N ALA A 17 -1.06 -22.51 -6.66
CA ALA A 17 -1.08 -21.20 -7.35
C ALA A 17 0.31 -20.71 -7.80
N LEU A 18 1.39 -21.36 -7.33
CA LEU A 18 2.77 -20.89 -7.48
C LEU A 18 3.50 -21.37 -8.73
N ALA A 19 3.00 -22.42 -9.39
CA ALA A 19 3.74 -23.03 -10.49
C ALA A 19 3.73 -22.18 -11.78
N ASN A 20 2.78 -21.25 -11.93
CA ASN A 20 2.44 -20.72 -13.25
C ASN A 20 2.70 -19.22 -13.48
N PHE A 21 2.86 -18.38 -12.43
CA PHE A 21 3.31 -16.99 -12.62
C PHE A 21 4.84 -16.90 -12.48
N PRO A 22 5.56 -16.16 -13.34
CA PRO A 22 7.00 -15.95 -13.17
C PRO A 22 7.30 -15.44 -11.77
N ASP A 23 8.40 -15.89 -11.15
CA ASP A 23 8.84 -15.41 -9.83
C ASP A 23 9.31 -13.95 -9.92
N ILE A 24 8.35 -13.04 -10.10
CA ILE A 24 8.55 -11.61 -10.33
C ILE A 24 9.23 -10.98 -9.12
N ASP A 25 8.99 -11.52 -7.93
CA ASP A 25 9.58 -11.05 -6.68
C ASP A 25 11.11 -11.15 -6.69
N LYS A 26 11.70 -12.04 -7.50
CA LYS A 26 13.15 -12.07 -7.72
C LYS A 26 13.65 -10.93 -8.60
N ALA A 27 12.83 -10.38 -9.49
CA ALA A 27 13.20 -9.28 -10.37
C ALA A 27 12.96 -7.90 -9.71
N LEU A 28 12.02 -7.82 -8.76
CA LEU A 28 11.66 -6.57 -8.09
C LEU A 28 12.61 -6.23 -6.93
N TYR A 29 12.74 -4.93 -6.66
CA TYR A 29 13.51 -4.39 -5.53
C TYR A 29 12.62 -4.34 -4.29
N HIS A 30 12.66 -5.39 -3.46
CA HIS A 30 11.95 -5.50 -2.18
C HIS A 30 12.96 -5.68 -1.03
N PRO A 31 13.64 -4.61 -0.61
CA PRO A 31 14.82 -4.74 0.25
C PRO A 31 14.46 -5.11 1.70
N LEU A 32 13.19 -5.01 2.09
CA LEU A 32 12.69 -5.32 3.43
C LEU A 32 11.97 -6.67 3.51
N LYS A 33 12.00 -7.48 2.44
CA LYS A 33 11.24 -8.74 2.36
C LYS A 33 11.50 -9.69 3.53
N ASP A 34 12.75 -9.78 3.98
CA ASP A 34 13.17 -10.68 5.06
C ASP A 34 13.40 -9.94 6.39
N ILE A 35 13.19 -8.62 6.40
CA ILE A 35 13.40 -7.76 7.56
C ILE A 35 12.10 -7.70 8.35
N LYS A 36 12.20 -8.07 9.63
CA LYS A 36 11.03 -8.20 10.50
C LYS A 36 10.86 -7.02 11.45
N ASP A 37 11.89 -6.24 11.72
CA ASP A 37 11.86 -5.16 12.72
C ASP A 37 12.17 -3.82 12.06
N ILE A 38 11.13 -2.99 11.92
CA ILE A 38 11.22 -1.70 11.24
C ILE A 38 10.46 -0.67 12.06
N SER A 39 11.10 0.48 12.29
CA SER A 39 10.40 1.68 12.73
C SER A 39 10.82 2.89 11.90
N PHE A 40 9.91 3.84 11.74
CA PHE A 40 10.18 5.10 11.05
C PHE A 40 9.13 6.14 11.43
N GLU A 41 9.40 7.37 11.05
CA GLU A 41 8.50 8.49 11.22
C GLU A 41 7.75 8.77 9.91
N ILE A 42 6.43 8.96 10.00
CA ILE A 42 5.58 9.37 8.90
C ILE A 42 4.95 10.74 9.17
N GLU A 43 5.00 11.60 8.17
CA GLU A 43 4.30 12.89 8.12
C GLU A 43 3.36 12.87 6.91
N ALA A 44 2.08 13.21 7.13
CA ALA A 44 1.05 13.22 6.09
C ALA A 44 0.13 14.43 6.28
N PRO A 45 0.58 15.65 5.90
CA PRO A 45 -0.09 16.90 6.25
C PRO A 45 -1.56 16.93 5.85
N GLU A 46 -1.88 16.52 4.62
CA GLU A 46 -3.26 16.59 4.11
C GLU A 46 -4.18 15.56 4.80
N LEU A 47 -3.65 14.41 5.21
CA LEU A 47 -4.39 13.46 6.03
C LEU A 47 -4.63 14.02 7.44
N THR A 48 -3.62 14.67 8.04
CA THR A 48 -3.75 15.34 9.34
C THR A 48 -4.79 16.45 9.30
N GLU A 49 -4.78 17.28 8.26
CA GLU A 49 -5.77 18.33 8.06
C GLU A 49 -7.18 17.77 7.93
N LEU A 50 -7.35 16.71 7.14
CA LEU A 50 -8.64 16.04 6.98
C LEU A 50 -9.14 15.46 8.30
N VAL A 51 -8.25 14.80 9.06
CA VAL A 51 -8.54 14.27 10.40
C VAL A 51 -8.93 15.40 11.35
N ASN A 52 -8.17 16.49 11.39
CA ASN A 52 -8.47 17.65 12.22
C ASN A 52 -9.82 18.29 11.87
N ALA A 53 -10.13 18.43 10.59
CA ALA A 53 -11.38 19.02 10.13
C ALA A 53 -12.59 18.14 10.48
N LYS A 54 -12.48 16.81 10.32
CA LYS A 54 -13.59 15.87 10.54
C LYS A 54 -13.77 15.45 12.00
N LEU A 55 -12.69 15.41 12.76
CA LEU A 55 -12.66 14.84 14.11
C LEU A 55 -12.36 15.90 15.18
N LEU A 56 -12.18 17.17 14.79
CA LEU A 56 -11.94 18.32 15.66
C LEU A 56 -10.72 18.17 16.58
N LEU A 57 -9.70 17.43 16.14
CA LEU A 57 -8.55 17.05 16.96
C LEU A 57 -7.51 18.17 17.15
N LYS A 58 -7.63 19.31 16.44
CA LYS A 58 -6.77 20.51 16.55
C LYS A 58 -5.26 20.22 16.64
N THR A 59 -4.78 19.15 16.02
CA THR A 59 -3.35 18.80 16.00
C THR A 59 -2.59 19.66 14.99
N ASN A 60 -1.26 19.74 15.12
CA ASN A 60 -0.44 20.38 14.09
C ASN A 60 -0.55 19.59 12.77
N PRO A 61 -0.86 20.20 11.62
CA PRO A 61 -0.88 19.51 10.31
C PRO A 61 0.38 18.71 10.01
N ASN A 62 1.55 19.22 10.40
CA ASN A 62 2.84 18.58 10.17
C ASN A 62 3.20 17.60 11.31
N ASN A 63 2.20 17.01 11.97
CA ASN A 63 2.49 16.05 13.03
C ASN A 63 3.23 14.85 12.46
N ILE A 64 4.20 14.39 13.24
CA ILE A 64 5.01 13.23 12.91
C ILE A 64 4.57 12.08 13.81
N TRP A 65 4.27 10.94 13.21
CA TRP A 65 3.88 9.73 13.93
C TRP A 65 4.93 8.65 13.71
N THR A 66 5.27 7.93 14.78
CA THR A 66 6.17 6.79 14.68
C THR A 66 5.38 5.55 14.30
N VAL A 67 5.76 4.91 13.21
CA VAL A 67 5.21 3.64 12.75
C VAL A 67 6.14 2.52 13.17
N TYR A 68 5.54 1.41 13.63
CA TYR A 68 6.23 0.19 13.97
C TYR A 68 5.70 -0.97 13.14
N LYS A 69 6.62 -1.79 12.62
CA LYS A 69 6.32 -3.08 12.00
C LYS A 69 7.22 -4.13 12.65
N TYR A 70 6.58 -5.14 13.24
CA TYR A 70 7.26 -6.32 13.77
C TYR A 70 6.57 -7.59 13.25
N GLU A 71 7.27 -8.34 12.40
CA GLU A 71 6.69 -9.51 11.70
C GLU A 71 5.40 -9.13 10.94
N ASP A 72 4.28 -9.81 11.26
CA ASP A 72 2.96 -9.55 10.69
C ASP A 72 2.17 -8.49 11.48
N GLN A 73 2.75 -7.91 12.54
CA GLN A 73 2.14 -6.84 13.34
C GLN A 73 2.56 -5.46 12.84
N GLU A 74 1.62 -4.52 12.83
CA GLU A 74 1.83 -3.12 12.48
C GLU A 74 1.05 -2.22 13.45
N ASN A 75 1.65 -1.10 13.85
CA ASN A 75 1.01 -0.12 14.72
C ASN A 75 1.63 1.27 14.54
N ILE A 76 0.96 2.29 15.07
CA ILE A 76 1.41 3.68 15.05
C ILE A 76 1.26 4.26 16.44
N ASP A 77 2.31 4.93 16.91
CA ASP A 77 2.27 5.63 18.19
C ASP A 77 1.40 6.89 18.10
N PHE A 78 0.23 6.86 18.73
CA PHE A 78 -0.64 8.02 18.90
C PHE A 78 -0.65 8.56 20.33
N SER A 79 0.36 8.27 21.14
CA SER A 79 0.42 8.68 22.56
C SER A 79 0.26 10.19 22.79
N SER A 80 0.57 11.03 21.80
CA SER A 80 0.36 12.49 21.88
C SER A 80 -1.11 12.92 21.69
N LEU A 81 -2.00 12.04 21.23
CA LEU A 81 -3.44 12.32 21.11
C LEU A 81 -4.14 12.06 22.45
N GLN A 82 -4.22 13.07 23.29
CA GLN A 82 -4.98 13.00 24.55
C GLN A 82 -6.49 13.13 24.32
N ASN A 83 -7.29 12.44 25.12
CA ASN A 83 -8.76 12.55 25.17
C ASN A 83 -9.49 12.21 23.85
N VAL A 84 -8.87 11.41 22.98
CA VAL A 84 -9.48 10.92 21.74
C VAL A 84 -10.05 9.53 21.98
N SER A 85 -11.30 9.30 21.57
CA SER A 85 -11.91 7.97 21.70
C SER A 85 -11.12 6.91 20.91
N GLU A 86 -11.03 5.70 21.46
CA GLU A 86 -10.32 4.57 20.82
C GLU A 86 -10.82 4.27 19.40
N LYS A 87 -12.14 4.40 19.17
CA LYS A 87 -12.74 4.22 17.85
C LYS A 87 -12.18 5.21 16.82
N VAL A 88 -11.94 6.45 17.22
CA VAL A 88 -11.37 7.48 16.37
C VAL A 88 -9.89 7.21 16.12
N ILE A 89 -9.14 6.81 17.16
CA ILE A 89 -7.73 6.40 17.03
C ILE A 89 -7.59 5.30 15.98
N LYS A 90 -8.42 4.24 16.06
CA LYS A 90 -8.42 3.13 15.08
C LYS A 90 -8.71 3.56 13.63
N ILE A 91 -9.51 4.61 13.44
CA ILE A 91 -9.78 5.16 12.10
C ILE A 91 -8.54 5.88 11.57
N ILE A 92 -7.91 6.72 12.39
CA ILE A 92 -6.69 7.46 12.04
C ILE A 92 -5.56 6.48 11.76
N GLU A 93 -5.36 5.52 12.65
CA GLU A 93 -4.40 4.43 12.53
C GLU A 93 -4.53 3.71 11.19
N ARG A 94 -5.75 3.31 10.82
CA ARG A 94 -5.98 2.65 9.52
C ARG A 94 -5.55 3.52 8.34
N GLY A 95 -5.86 4.81 8.40
CA GLY A 95 -5.49 5.80 7.39
C GLY A 95 -3.98 5.91 7.24
N TYR A 96 -3.27 6.13 8.34
CA TYR A 96 -1.82 6.25 8.35
C TYR A 96 -1.09 4.95 8.01
N LEU A 97 -1.51 3.81 8.55
CA LEU A 97 -0.95 2.49 8.20
C LEU A 97 -1.11 2.20 6.71
N SER A 98 -2.22 2.65 6.11
CA SER A 98 -2.38 2.52 4.66
C SER A 98 -1.31 3.28 3.90
N LYS A 99 -0.87 4.45 4.37
CA LYS A 99 0.19 5.23 3.73
C LYS A 99 1.58 4.68 4.09
N ALA A 100 1.76 4.25 5.33
CA ALA A 100 2.98 3.64 5.81
C ALA A 100 3.37 2.36 5.04
N SER A 101 2.37 1.62 4.54
CA SER A 101 2.58 0.37 3.81
C SER A 101 3.46 0.46 2.57
N PHE A 102 3.64 1.65 1.99
CA PHE A 102 4.61 1.85 0.93
C PHE A 102 6.06 1.62 1.37
N ALA A 103 6.38 1.72 2.66
CA ALA A 103 7.72 1.52 3.17
C ALA A 103 8.19 0.07 3.02
N TRP A 104 7.34 -0.91 3.32
CA TRP A 104 7.69 -2.33 3.39
C TRP A 104 7.16 -3.18 2.23
N LEU A 105 6.92 -2.55 1.07
CA LEU A 105 6.43 -3.14 -0.18
C LEU A 105 6.58 -4.66 -0.29
N ASP A 106 5.54 -5.23 -0.83
CA ASP A 106 4.96 -6.37 -0.20
C ASP A 106 4.64 -7.26 -1.42
N SER A 107 4.89 -8.57 -1.32
CA SER A 107 5.19 -9.36 -2.53
C SER A 107 3.95 -9.74 -3.36
N VAL A 108 4.09 -9.87 -4.69
CA VAL A 108 2.98 -10.30 -5.56
C VAL A 108 2.53 -11.71 -5.18
N LYS A 109 3.48 -12.57 -4.82
CA LYS A 109 3.20 -13.91 -4.31
C LYS A 109 2.31 -13.89 -3.06
N ASN A 110 2.54 -12.96 -2.15
CA ASN A 110 1.73 -12.82 -0.94
C ASN A 110 0.30 -12.38 -1.25
N TYR A 111 0.13 -11.49 -2.25
CA TYR A 111 -1.20 -11.11 -2.70
C TYR A 111 -2.00 -12.31 -3.15
N LEU A 112 -1.37 -13.13 -4.00
CA LEU A 112 -1.99 -14.25 -4.67
C LEU A 112 -2.26 -15.46 -3.76
N LYS A 113 -1.86 -15.42 -2.48
CA LYS A 113 -2.00 -16.57 -1.57
C LYS A 113 -3.47 -17.02 -1.40
N ASP A 114 -4.40 -16.06 -1.39
CA ASP A 114 -5.84 -16.32 -1.26
C ASP A 114 -6.52 -16.66 -2.60
N PHE A 115 -5.78 -16.60 -3.70
CA PHE A 115 -6.33 -16.78 -5.05
C PHE A 115 -5.89 -18.11 -5.66
N GLN A 116 -6.75 -18.68 -6.49
CA GLN A 116 -6.52 -19.87 -7.28
C GLN A 116 -6.26 -19.47 -8.72
N PHE A 117 -5.18 -19.98 -9.30
CA PHE A 117 -4.88 -19.78 -10.71
C PHE A 117 -5.88 -20.57 -11.57
N ILE A 118 -6.49 -19.89 -12.55
CA ILE A 118 -7.48 -20.48 -13.47
C ILE A 118 -6.79 -20.86 -14.79
N LYS A 119 -6.25 -19.85 -15.48
CA LYS A 119 -5.68 -19.98 -16.83
C LYS A 119 -4.71 -18.86 -17.15
N ARG A 120 -3.96 -19.06 -18.23
CA ARG A 120 -3.12 -18.03 -18.85
C ARG A 120 -3.56 -17.86 -20.31
N ASP A 121 -3.69 -16.61 -20.74
CA ASP A 121 -3.91 -16.24 -22.14
C ASP A 121 -2.89 -15.17 -22.56
N GLY A 122 -1.95 -15.54 -23.42
CA GLY A 122 -0.81 -14.69 -23.76
C GLY A 122 0.05 -14.29 -22.54
N GLU A 123 0.09 -13.00 -22.23
CA GLU A 123 0.80 -12.42 -21.07
C GLU A 123 -0.10 -12.21 -19.84
N ILE A 124 -1.39 -12.58 -19.94
CA ILE A 124 -2.40 -12.36 -18.89
C ILE A 124 -2.63 -13.66 -18.12
N TYR A 125 -2.63 -13.54 -16.79
CA TYR A 125 -2.86 -14.62 -15.84
C TYR A 125 -4.16 -14.34 -15.08
N TYR A 126 -5.04 -15.33 -15.06
CA TYR A 126 -6.37 -15.23 -14.47
C TYR A 126 -6.43 -16.01 -13.16
N PHE A 127 -7.03 -15.40 -12.15
CA PHE A 127 -7.19 -15.98 -10.82
C PHE A 127 -8.61 -15.75 -10.29
N GLU A 128 -9.10 -16.68 -9.48
CA GLU A 128 -10.35 -16.59 -8.73
C GLU A 128 -10.07 -16.61 -7.23
N ASP A 129 -10.97 -16.05 -6.44
CA ASP A 129 -10.93 -16.14 -4.99
C ASP A 129 -11.24 -17.57 -4.51
N LYS A 130 -10.28 -18.23 -3.85
CA LYS A 130 -10.41 -19.63 -3.40
C LYS A 130 -11.60 -19.85 -2.47
N GLU A 131 -11.90 -18.87 -1.62
CA GLU A 131 -12.83 -19.03 -0.51
C GLU A 131 -14.01 -18.06 -0.58
N GLY A 132 -14.05 -17.19 -1.60
CA GLY A 132 -15.06 -16.15 -1.76
C GLY A 132 -15.02 -15.07 -0.66
N LYS A 133 -13.89 -14.91 0.04
CA LYS A 133 -13.75 -14.03 1.21
C LYS A 133 -13.23 -12.63 0.89
N THR A 134 -12.66 -12.44 -0.30
CA THR A 134 -12.06 -11.17 -0.75
C THR A 134 -13.07 -10.26 -1.43
N GLY A 135 -14.15 -10.82 -1.98
CA GLY A 135 -15.15 -10.09 -2.77
C GLY A 135 -14.70 -9.74 -4.19
N ILE A 136 -13.59 -10.34 -4.65
CA ILE A 136 -13.09 -10.23 -6.02
C ILE A 136 -13.58 -11.46 -6.79
N GLU A 137 -14.37 -11.22 -7.84
CA GLU A 137 -14.93 -12.28 -8.69
C GLU A 137 -13.87 -12.82 -9.65
N GLU A 138 -13.09 -11.92 -10.27
CA GLU A 138 -11.96 -12.29 -11.13
C GLU A 138 -10.79 -11.32 -10.92
N LEU A 139 -9.59 -11.88 -10.83
CA LEU A 139 -8.33 -11.15 -10.76
C LEU A 139 -7.52 -11.45 -12.02
N ARG A 140 -7.14 -10.41 -12.76
CA ARG A 140 -6.25 -10.52 -13.92
C ARG A 140 -4.93 -9.81 -13.63
N LEU A 141 -3.83 -10.50 -13.92
CA LEU A 141 -2.48 -9.97 -13.80
C LEU A 141 -1.75 -10.06 -15.13
N SER A 142 -1.02 -9.02 -15.51
CA SER A 142 -0.03 -9.10 -16.59
C SER A 142 1.24 -8.38 -16.20
N PHE A 143 2.38 -8.90 -16.64
CA PHE A 143 3.67 -8.24 -16.43
C PHE A 143 4.46 -8.21 -17.72
N SER A 144 4.64 -7.01 -18.27
CA SER A 144 5.40 -6.80 -19.49
C SER A 144 6.14 -5.48 -19.44
N ARG A 145 7.34 -5.44 -20.03
CA ARG A 145 8.16 -4.22 -20.18
C ARG A 145 8.37 -3.41 -18.88
N GLY A 146 8.48 -4.08 -17.74
CA GLY A 146 8.68 -3.43 -16.44
C GLY A 146 7.41 -2.81 -15.85
N GLN A 147 6.23 -3.21 -16.33
CA GLN A 147 4.94 -2.79 -15.81
C GLN A 147 4.13 -4.00 -15.37
N LEU A 148 3.64 -3.96 -14.13
CA LEU A 148 2.65 -4.91 -13.62
C LEU A 148 1.28 -4.25 -13.71
N GLU A 149 0.37 -4.86 -14.45
CA GLU A 149 -1.04 -4.47 -14.48
C GLU A 149 -1.87 -5.48 -13.69
N VAL A 150 -2.75 -4.94 -12.84
CA VAL A 150 -3.67 -5.68 -11.99
C VAL A 150 -5.07 -5.16 -12.27
N GLU A 151 -5.96 -6.04 -12.72
CA GLU A 151 -7.38 -5.73 -12.90
C GLU A 151 -8.20 -6.63 -11.98
N MET A 152 -9.17 -6.04 -11.27
CA MET A 152 -10.06 -6.75 -10.36
C MET A 152 -11.50 -6.42 -10.72
N ASP A 153 -12.27 -7.46 -11.02
CA ASP A 153 -13.71 -7.40 -11.14
C ASP A 153 -14.33 -7.71 -9.76
N LEU A 154 -15.03 -6.75 -9.17
CA LEU A 154 -15.81 -6.89 -7.93
C LEU A 154 -17.29 -6.68 -8.25
N ILE A 155 -18.17 -7.21 -7.39
CA ILE A 155 -19.65 -7.24 -7.57
C ILE A 155 -20.26 -5.92 -8.10
N ASP A 156 -19.76 -4.76 -7.68
CA ASP A 156 -20.27 -3.43 -8.12
C ASP A 156 -19.15 -2.45 -8.52
N GLN A 157 -17.94 -2.94 -8.74
CA GLN A 157 -16.76 -2.10 -8.87
C GLN A 157 -15.70 -2.77 -9.74
N LEU A 158 -15.14 -1.99 -10.66
CA LEU A 158 -13.97 -2.38 -11.43
C LEU A 158 -12.78 -1.59 -10.93
N GLU A 159 -11.69 -2.28 -10.62
CA GLU A 159 -10.43 -1.66 -10.27
C GLU A 159 -9.33 -2.05 -11.25
N LYS A 160 -8.56 -1.06 -11.69
CA LYS A 160 -7.35 -1.25 -12.52
C LYS A 160 -6.18 -0.54 -11.87
N HIS A 161 -5.09 -1.25 -11.70
CA HIS A 161 -3.84 -0.74 -11.13
C HIS A 161 -2.68 -1.04 -12.06
N ARG A 162 -1.87 -0.02 -12.36
CA ARG A 162 -0.64 -0.13 -13.13
C ARG A 162 0.53 0.29 -12.26
N TYR A 163 1.42 -0.66 -11.99
CA TYR A 163 2.65 -0.47 -11.24
C TYR A 163 3.80 -0.40 -12.24
N SER A 164 4.44 0.76 -12.33
CA SER A 164 5.59 0.99 -13.23
C SER A 164 6.89 0.89 -12.46
N TYR A 165 7.82 0.09 -12.99
CA TYR A 165 9.11 -0.14 -12.38
C TYR A 165 10.25 0.28 -13.30
N ASP A 166 11.28 0.88 -12.70
CA ASP A 166 12.50 1.30 -13.40
C ASP A 166 13.72 0.61 -12.81
N ARG A 167 14.73 0.37 -13.65
CA ARG A 167 16.07 0.03 -13.14
C ARG A 167 16.73 1.27 -12.56
N LYS A 168 17.28 1.16 -11.35
CA LYS A 168 18.07 2.22 -10.72
C LYS A 168 19.52 1.75 -10.52
N PRO A 169 20.54 2.63 -10.65
CA PRO A 169 21.94 2.23 -10.50
C PRO A 169 22.27 1.58 -9.15
N TRP A 170 21.53 1.93 -8.11
CA TRP A 170 21.72 1.46 -6.74
C TRP A 170 20.91 0.21 -6.37
N SER A 171 20.13 -0.35 -7.31
CA SER A 171 19.18 -1.42 -7.05
C SER A 171 19.70 -2.82 -7.39
N ASP A 172 21.01 -2.99 -7.61
CA ASP A 172 21.62 -4.28 -7.96
C ASP A 172 20.89 -5.02 -9.11
N SER A 173 20.59 -4.28 -10.18
CA SER A 173 19.83 -4.74 -11.35
C SER A 173 18.36 -5.12 -11.10
N LYS A 174 17.81 -4.84 -9.93
CA LYS A 174 16.39 -5.03 -9.63
C LYS A 174 15.53 -3.89 -10.21
N LEU A 175 14.25 -4.18 -10.37
CA LEU A 175 13.23 -3.23 -10.80
C LEU A 175 12.61 -2.53 -9.58
N VAL A 176 12.77 -1.20 -9.52
CA VAL A 176 12.27 -0.36 -8.42
C VAL A 176 10.93 0.22 -8.80
N LEU A 177 9.93 0.07 -7.93
CA LEU A 177 8.61 0.67 -8.13
C LEU A 177 8.72 2.20 -8.09
N THR A 178 8.31 2.90 -9.15
CA THR A 178 8.42 4.37 -9.20
C THR A 178 7.07 5.06 -9.29
N THR A 179 6.10 4.45 -9.96
CA THR A 179 4.77 5.02 -10.17
C THR A 179 3.70 3.96 -10.01
N VAL A 180 2.61 4.31 -9.33
CA VAL A 180 1.36 3.53 -9.31
C VAL A 180 0.26 4.40 -9.88
N VAL A 181 -0.47 3.89 -10.86
CA VAL A 181 -1.70 4.50 -11.36
C VAL A 181 -2.84 3.57 -11.03
N SER A 182 -3.80 4.02 -10.23
CA SER A 182 -5.01 3.28 -9.93
C SER A 182 -6.22 3.97 -10.53
N GLN A 183 -7.18 3.18 -10.98
CA GLN A 183 -8.48 3.63 -11.46
C GLN A 183 -9.54 2.73 -10.84
N ILE A 184 -10.49 3.36 -10.14
CA ILE A 184 -11.63 2.70 -9.51
C ILE A 184 -12.87 3.24 -10.18
N LYS A 185 -13.66 2.36 -10.81
CA LYS A 185 -14.95 2.69 -11.40
C LYS A 185 -16.06 2.03 -10.58
N LYS A 186 -16.95 2.85 -10.03
CA LYS A 186 -18.12 2.41 -9.26
C LYS A 186 -19.36 3.15 -9.74
N ALA A 187 -20.29 2.44 -10.37
CA ALA A 187 -21.46 3.03 -11.04
C ALA A 187 -21.07 4.20 -11.98
N PHE A 188 -21.49 5.43 -11.64
CA PHE A 188 -21.22 6.65 -12.42
C PHE A 188 -20.00 7.45 -11.94
N GLN A 189 -19.24 6.91 -10.99
CA GLN A 189 -18.06 7.53 -10.42
C GLN A 189 -16.79 6.84 -10.91
N VAL A 190 -15.82 7.64 -11.33
CA VAL A 190 -14.47 7.21 -11.66
C VAL A 190 -13.50 7.98 -10.77
N THR A 191 -12.69 7.25 -10.02
CA THR A 191 -11.60 7.80 -9.23
C THR A 191 -10.29 7.31 -9.82
N GLU A 192 -9.42 8.23 -10.21
CA GLU A 192 -8.08 7.96 -10.70
C GLU A 192 -7.08 8.49 -9.67
N ALA A 193 -6.09 7.69 -9.27
CA ALA A 193 -5.00 8.17 -8.45
C ALA A 193 -3.66 7.88 -9.11
N ARG A 194 -2.78 8.89 -9.14
CA ARG A 194 -1.41 8.76 -9.61
C ARG A 194 -0.47 8.99 -8.44
N THR A 195 0.26 7.94 -8.07
CA THR A 195 1.24 7.92 -7.00
C THR A 195 2.64 7.91 -7.60
N LYS A 196 3.52 8.80 -7.14
CA LYS A 196 4.96 8.81 -7.48
C LYS A 196 5.77 8.59 -6.21
N ILE A 197 6.75 7.68 -6.28
CA ILE A 197 7.57 7.29 -5.14
C ILE A 197 9.01 7.76 -5.37
N LYS A 198 9.55 8.52 -4.40
CA LYS A 198 10.95 8.92 -4.34
C LYS A 198 11.65 8.16 -3.24
N TYR A 199 12.85 7.68 -3.52
CA TYR A 199 13.65 6.88 -2.60
C TYR A 199 14.88 7.66 -2.12
N LYS A 200 15.30 7.39 -0.88
CA LYS A 200 16.59 7.82 -0.34
C LYS A 200 17.40 6.64 0.15
N LYS A 201 18.71 6.81 0.18
CA LYS A 201 19.62 5.87 0.83
C LYS A 201 19.46 5.99 2.35
N VAL A 202 19.17 4.88 3.02
CA VAL A 202 19.04 4.83 4.49
C VAL A 202 20.22 4.11 5.14
N SER A 203 20.88 3.19 4.44
CA SER A 203 22.12 2.54 4.88
C SER A 203 22.92 2.01 3.67
N LYS A 204 24.02 1.28 3.90
CA LYS A 204 24.83 0.71 2.81
C LYS A 204 24.00 -0.32 2.03
N GLY A 205 23.76 -0.03 0.75
CA GLY A 205 22.98 -0.92 -0.14
C GLY A 205 21.47 -0.86 0.05
N LEU A 206 20.97 0.00 0.95
CA LEU A 206 19.56 0.05 1.30
C LEU A 206 18.95 1.42 0.98
N TRP A 207 17.98 1.39 0.09
CA TRP A 207 17.17 2.53 -0.31
C TRP A 207 15.70 2.27 0.02
N LEU A 208 15.06 3.23 0.67
CA LEU A 208 13.65 3.17 1.07
C LEU A 208 12.92 4.43 0.63
N PRO A 209 11.57 4.41 0.55
CA PRO A 209 10.80 5.60 0.25
C PRO A 209 11.16 6.77 1.17
N GLU A 210 11.25 7.96 0.62
CA GLU A 210 11.42 9.20 1.37
C GLU A 210 10.18 10.08 1.23
N LYS A 211 9.63 10.12 0.02
CA LYS A 211 8.51 10.97 -0.33
C LYS A 211 7.59 10.22 -1.28
N ILE A 212 6.29 10.33 -1.02
CA ILE A 212 5.25 9.81 -1.89
C ILE A 212 4.30 10.94 -2.21
N ASP A 213 4.17 11.24 -3.50
CA ASP A 213 3.28 12.27 -4.02
C ASP A 213 2.07 11.57 -4.66
N VAL A 214 0.87 11.83 -4.16
CA VAL A 214 -0.38 11.24 -4.68
C VAL A 214 -1.27 12.36 -5.22
N VAL A 215 -1.73 12.21 -6.46
CA VAL A 215 -2.78 13.07 -7.03
C VAL A 215 -3.98 12.20 -7.32
N THR A 216 -5.11 12.50 -6.68
CA THR A 216 -6.37 11.78 -6.85
C THR A 216 -7.37 12.69 -7.55
N THR A 217 -7.91 12.24 -8.67
CA THR A 217 -8.98 12.91 -9.42
C THR A 217 -10.24 12.06 -9.35
N GLN A 218 -11.34 12.66 -8.93
CA GLN A 218 -12.66 12.02 -8.92
C GLN A 218 -13.58 12.72 -9.90
N LYS A 219 -14.17 11.94 -10.81
CA LYS A 219 -15.18 12.37 -11.78
C LYS A 219 -16.48 11.64 -11.49
N SER A 220 -17.59 12.37 -11.42
CA SER A 220 -18.94 11.81 -11.26
C SER A 220 -19.84 12.35 -12.35
N GLU A 221 -20.51 11.46 -13.09
CA GLU A 221 -21.48 11.81 -14.12
C GLU A 221 -22.87 11.32 -13.71
N ALA A 222 -23.53 12.02 -12.80
CA ALA A 222 -24.94 11.74 -12.48
C ALA A 222 -25.85 12.51 -13.46
N LYS A 223 -26.79 11.79 -14.11
CA LYS A 223 -27.72 12.36 -15.11
C LYS A 223 -28.48 13.60 -14.64
N THR A 224 -28.65 13.78 -13.34
CA THR A 224 -29.44 14.86 -12.70
C THR A 224 -28.61 16.02 -12.12
N VAL A 225 -27.30 15.87 -11.92
CA VAL A 225 -26.48 16.85 -11.15
C VAL A 225 -25.36 17.47 -12.00
N GLY A 226 -25.17 17.02 -13.24
CA GLY A 226 -24.08 17.46 -14.11
C GLY A 226 -22.74 16.77 -13.78
N LYS A 227 -21.69 17.11 -14.55
CA LYS A 227 -20.35 16.56 -14.33
C LYS A 227 -19.69 17.25 -13.13
N VAL A 228 -19.30 16.47 -12.12
CA VAL A 228 -18.50 16.97 -11.00
C VAL A 228 -17.10 16.38 -11.09
N GLU A 229 -16.09 17.25 -11.17
CA GLU A 229 -14.69 16.87 -11.14
C GLU A 229 -14.00 17.52 -9.93
N ARG A 230 -13.27 16.73 -9.15
CA ARG A 230 -12.50 17.17 -7.98
C ARG A 230 -11.12 16.56 -8.03
N SER A 231 -10.12 17.32 -7.59
CA SER A 231 -8.75 16.83 -7.45
C SER A 231 -8.25 17.08 -6.04
N LEU A 232 -7.55 16.11 -5.48
CA LEU A 232 -6.84 16.18 -4.20
C LEU A 232 -5.37 15.83 -4.46
N SER A 233 -4.45 16.57 -3.85
CA SER A 233 -3.04 16.21 -3.80
C SER A 233 -2.66 15.90 -2.37
N GLU A 234 -1.89 14.84 -2.16
CA GLU A 234 -1.39 14.43 -0.85
C GLU A 234 0.12 14.17 -0.95
N THR A 235 0.85 14.51 0.11
CA THR A 235 2.28 14.22 0.25
C THR A 235 2.52 13.42 1.53
N TYR A 236 3.23 12.30 1.42
CA TYR A 236 3.71 11.53 2.57
C TYR A 236 5.21 11.57 2.64
N LEU A 237 5.76 11.94 3.80
CA LEU A 237 7.19 11.98 4.06
C LEU A 237 7.56 10.89 5.06
N PHE A 238 8.67 10.21 4.78
CA PHE A 238 9.20 9.11 5.58
C PHE A 238 10.58 9.49 6.11
N LYS A 239 10.73 9.46 7.43
CA LYS A 239 11.91 9.96 8.15
C LYS A 239 12.41 8.92 9.14
N ASN A 240 13.67 9.08 9.55
CA ASN A 240 14.26 8.39 10.70
C ASN A 240 14.11 6.85 10.74
N TYR A 241 14.21 6.19 9.58
CA TYR A 241 14.21 4.72 9.50
C TYR A 241 15.19 4.06 10.48
N LYS A 242 14.68 3.10 11.25
CA LYS A 242 15.43 2.17 12.11
C LYS A 242 15.06 0.76 11.70
N ILE A 243 16.09 -0.04 11.43
CA ILE A 243 15.95 -1.35 10.79
C ILE A 243 16.81 -2.34 11.57
N ASP A 244 16.19 -3.44 12.00
CA ASP A 244 16.81 -4.48 12.83
C ASP A 244 17.53 -3.88 14.06
N LYS A 245 16.84 -2.98 14.76
CA LYS A 245 17.34 -2.29 15.97
C LYS A 245 16.65 -2.74 17.25
N LYS A 246 15.76 -3.72 17.16
CA LYS A 246 14.83 -4.20 18.20
C LYS A 246 13.83 -3.14 18.69
N ILE A 247 13.69 -2.03 17.98
CA ILE A 247 12.85 -0.91 18.42
C ILE A 247 11.36 -1.26 18.30
N ALA A 248 10.92 -1.84 17.17
CA ALA A 248 9.51 -2.24 17.05
C ALA A 248 9.20 -3.42 17.98
N PHE A 249 10.13 -4.39 18.08
CA PHE A 249 10.01 -5.51 19.04
C PHE A 249 9.80 -5.03 20.48
N GLU A 250 10.63 -4.11 20.98
CA GLU A 250 10.53 -3.56 22.33
C GLU A 250 9.21 -2.78 22.52
N TRP A 251 8.77 -2.03 21.51
CA TRP A 251 7.51 -1.32 21.55
C TRP A 251 6.31 -2.28 21.68
N PHE A 252 6.24 -3.32 20.84
CA PHE A 252 5.15 -4.31 20.93
C PHE A 252 5.16 -5.08 22.26
N ASN A 253 6.33 -5.43 22.81
CA ASN A 253 6.39 -6.12 24.11
C ASN A 253 5.96 -5.24 25.29
N SER A 254 6.13 -3.92 25.19
CA SER A 254 5.71 -2.98 26.25
C SER A 254 4.23 -2.61 26.18
N HIS A 255 3.57 -2.80 25.04
CA HIS A 255 2.17 -2.40 24.82
C HIS A 255 1.17 -3.57 24.68
N ASN A 256 1.66 -4.81 24.55
CA ASN A 256 0.84 -6.04 24.53
C ASN A 256 0.79 -6.76 25.90
N ASN A 257 1.38 -6.18 26.96
CA ASN A 257 1.27 -6.64 28.35
C ASN A 257 0.28 -5.76 29.13
#